data_AF-A0AAE1CSL2-F1
#
_entry.id   AF-A0AAE1CSL2-F1
#
_cell.length_a   1.000
_cell.length_b   1.000
_cell.length_c   1.000
_cell.angle_alpha   90.00
_cell.angle_beta   90.00
_cell.angle_gamma   90.00
#
_symmetry.space_group_name_H-M   'P 1'
#
loop_
_entity.id
_entity.type
_entity.pdbx_description
1 polymer ?
#
loop_
_entity_poly.entity_id
_entity_poly.type
_entity_poly.pdbx_seq_one_letter_code
_entity_poly.pdbx_strand_id
1 'polypeptide(L)'
;MGTACTCQAPVPVQIDKGATILSSKDAGQIILSWTQLADFGDIKELALHFFEQLFETYPYMEKYFEFTGGKHNPSKKTFKMAVHSLVVMRRMGTFVGYIEHRPLLVSLMEKLARSHIKKGVKCEDMEKFTGVFTTFLVGKVGKPYAQKDVKEAWERFFSSFLKVYSIIEEETGTFWI
;
A
#
# COMPACT_ATOMS: atom_id res chain seq x y z
N MET A 1 -45.45 -12.93 -23.34
CA MET A 1 -44.09 -12.89 -23.91
C MET A 1 -43.25 -12.04 -22.98
N GLY A 2 -42.49 -12.66 -22.07
CA GLY A 2 -41.66 -11.95 -21.09
C GLY A 2 -40.28 -11.73 -21.67
N THR A 3 -39.88 -10.48 -21.82
CA THR A 3 -38.52 -10.08 -22.21
C THR A 3 -37.56 -10.36 -21.07
N ALA A 4 -36.58 -11.24 -21.32
CA ALA A 4 -35.51 -11.52 -20.39
C ALA A 4 -34.61 -10.28 -20.25
N CYS A 5 -34.51 -9.76 -19.02
CA CYS A 5 -33.55 -8.74 -18.64
C CYS A 5 -32.15 -9.37 -18.70
N THR A 6 -31.37 -9.08 -19.74
CA THR A 6 -29.97 -9.51 -19.84
C THR A 6 -29.11 -8.66 -18.89
N CYS A 7 -28.88 -9.17 -17.68
CA CYS A 7 -27.85 -8.64 -16.80
C CYS A 7 -26.48 -8.98 -17.40
N GLN A 8 -25.93 -8.12 -18.25
CA GLN A 8 -24.52 -8.22 -18.63
C GLN A 8 -23.68 -7.93 -17.40
N ALA A 9 -22.93 -8.94 -16.95
CA ALA A 9 -21.89 -8.75 -15.96
C ALA A 9 -20.89 -7.70 -16.48
N PRO A 10 -20.38 -6.80 -15.61
CA PRO A 10 -19.39 -5.83 -16.05
C PRO A 10 -18.18 -6.54 -16.63
N VAL A 11 -17.82 -6.18 -17.86
CA VAL A 11 -16.60 -6.65 -18.51
C VAL A 11 -15.42 -6.12 -17.69
N PRO A 12 -14.52 -6.97 -17.17
CA PRO A 12 -13.33 -6.50 -16.49
C PRO A 12 -12.50 -5.66 -17.47
N VAL A 13 -12.32 -4.37 -17.16
CA VAL A 13 -11.37 -3.52 -17.88
C VAL A 13 -9.99 -4.13 -17.66
N GLN A 14 -9.34 -4.54 -18.75
CA GLN A 14 -7.96 -5.02 -18.69
C GLN A 14 -7.07 -3.81 -18.41
N ILE A 15 -6.66 -3.63 -17.14
CA ILE A 15 -5.55 -2.74 -16.82
C ILE A 15 -4.35 -3.24 -17.60
N ASP A 16 -3.79 -2.38 -18.46
CA ASP A 16 -2.67 -2.71 -19.32
C ASP A 16 -1.57 -3.43 -18.53
N LYS A 17 -1.10 -4.56 -19.07
CA LYS A 17 -0.05 -5.40 -18.47
C LYS A 17 1.29 -4.65 -18.34
N GLY A 18 1.38 -3.43 -18.88
CA GLY A 18 2.45 -2.44 -18.67
C GLY A 18 2.26 -1.46 -17.50
N ALA A 19 1.24 -1.59 -16.65
CA ALA A 19 0.91 -0.59 -15.62
C ALA A 19 1.99 -0.35 -14.53
N THR A 20 2.99 -1.23 -14.42
CA THR A 20 4.11 -1.07 -13.49
C THR A 20 5.36 -0.60 -14.25
N ILE A 21 5.83 0.61 -13.94
CA ILE A 21 6.96 1.28 -14.63
C ILE A 21 8.31 0.78 -14.07
N LEU A 22 8.32 -0.35 -13.35
CA LEU A 22 9.50 -0.82 -12.64
C LEU A 22 10.50 -1.47 -13.59
N SER A 23 11.71 -0.92 -13.59
CA SER A 23 12.89 -1.54 -14.21
C SER A 23 13.42 -2.68 -13.33
N SER A 24 14.24 -3.56 -13.89
CA SER A 24 14.95 -4.58 -13.11
C SER A 24 15.86 -3.96 -12.04
N LYS A 25 16.40 -2.75 -12.29
CA LYS A 25 17.16 -2.00 -11.27
C LYS A 25 16.26 -1.62 -10.10
N ASP A 26 15.06 -1.12 -10.35
CA ASP A 26 14.11 -0.74 -9.29
C ASP A 26 13.70 -1.95 -8.45
N ALA A 27 13.36 -3.06 -9.11
CA ALA A 27 13.04 -4.32 -8.44
C ALA A 27 14.18 -4.78 -7.51
N GLY A 28 15.43 -4.75 -8.00
CA GLY A 28 16.61 -5.08 -7.21
C GLY A 28 16.79 -4.20 -5.97
N GLN A 29 16.58 -2.88 -6.11
CA GLN A 29 16.67 -1.95 -4.97
C GLN A 29 15.57 -2.20 -3.93
N ILE A 30 14.35 -2.49 -4.39
CA ILE A 30 13.21 -2.78 -3.51
C ILE A 30 13.44 -4.08 -2.74
N ILE A 31 13.86 -5.15 -3.43
CA ILE A 31 14.18 -6.44 -2.80
C ILE A 31 15.30 -6.27 -1.76
N LEU A 32 16.41 -5.64 -2.16
CA LEU A 32 17.56 -5.43 -1.26
C LEU A 32 17.17 -4.62 -0.02
N SER A 33 16.49 -3.49 -0.20
CA SER A 33 16.10 -2.63 0.92
C SER A 33 15.04 -3.27 1.82
N TRP A 34 14.13 -4.07 1.26
CA TRP A 34 13.18 -4.86 2.04
C TRP A 34 13.88 -5.93 2.89
N THR A 35 14.86 -6.65 2.33
CA THR A 35 15.68 -7.60 3.10
C THR A 35 16.42 -6.89 4.24
N GLN A 36 17.03 -5.74 3.97
CA GLN A 36 17.70 -4.96 5.01
C GLN A 36 16.73 -4.50 6.12
N LEU A 37 15.49 -4.13 5.78
CA LEU A 37 14.48 -3.81 6.77
C LEU A 37 14.15 -5.03 7.64
N ALA A 38 14.03 -6.22 7.04
CA ALA A 38 13.77 -7.46 7.77
C ALA A 38 14.94 -7.86 8.69
N ASP A 39 16.17 -7.52 8.31
CA ASP A 39 17.38 -7.74 9.12
C ASP A 39 17.57 -6.67 10.21
N PHE A 40 16.95 -5.49 10.06
CA PHE A 40 17.14 -4.35 10.98
C PHE A 40 16.52 -4.59 12.37
N GLY A 41 15.44 -5.37 12.47
CA GLY A 41 14.78 -5.61 13.76
C GLY A 41 13.53 -6.47 13.65
N ASP A 42 12.83 -6.65 14.78
CA ASP A 42 11.57 -7.39 14.78
C ASP A 42 10.54 -6.66 13.90
N ILE A 43 10.04 -7.35 12.87
CA ILE A 43 9.03 -6.86 11.95
C ILE A 43 7.78 -6.32 12.66
N LYS A 44 7.44 -6.85 13.83
CA LYS A 44 6.31 -6.36 14.66
C LYS A 44 6.59 -4.98 15.24
N GLU A 45 7.80 -4.77 15.76
CA GLU A 45 8.21 -3.48 16.30
C GLU A 45 8.31 -2.44 15.18
N LEU A 46 8.91 -2.81 14.05
CA LEU A 46 8.96 -1.96 12.86
C LEU A 46 7.56 -1.59 12.35
N ALA A 47 6.64 -2.55 12.33
CA ALA A 47 5.25 -2.31 11.95
C ALA A 47 4.57 -1.27 12.86
N LEU A 48 4.77 -1.39 14.17
CA LEU A 48 4.21 -0.47 15.14
C LEU A 48 4.81 0.94 15.01
N HIS A 49 6.14 1.04 14.92
CA HIS A 49 6.82 2.32 14.74
C HIS A 49 6.40 3.03 13.46
N PHE A 50 6.20 2.30 12.37
CA PHE A 50 5.66 2.87 11.13
C PHE A 50 4.26 3.49 11.35
N PHE A 51 3.36 2.78 12.04
CA PHE A 51 2.02 3.29 12.30
C PHE A 51 1.99 4.47 13.29
N GLU A 52 2.88 4.48 14.30
CA GLU A 52 3.07 5.65 15.17
C GLU A 52 3.48 6.86 14.32
N GLN A 53 4.49 6.71 13.46
CA GLN A 53 4.92 7.78 12.56
C GLN A 53 3.80 8.23 11.60
N LEU A 54 2.97 7.30 11.12
CA LEU A 54 1.82 7.61 10.27
C LEU A 54 0.79 8.49 11.00
N PHE A 55 0.43 8.14 12.24
CA PHE A 55 -0.55 8.89 13.02
C PHE A 55 0.01 10.21 13.57
N GLU A 56 1.32 10.28 13.85
CA GLU A 56 1.99 11.54 14.16
C GLU A 56 1.99 12.50 12.96
N THR A 57 2.24 11.97 11.76
CA THR A 57 2.30 12.78 10.53
C THR A 57 0.90 13.18 10.04
N TYR A 58 -0.07 12.25 10.11
CA TYR A 58 -1.44 12.45 9.65
C TYR A 58 -2.48 11.94 10.67
N PRO A 59 -2.70 12.68 11.78
CA PRO A 59 -3.59 12.23 12.87
C PRO A 59 -5.01 11.88 12.42
N TYR A 60 -5.53 12.57 11.40
CA TYR A 60 -6.88 12.33 10.89
C TYR A 60 -7.08 10.91 10.32
N MET A 61 -6.01 10.21 9.93
CA MET A 61 -6.10 8.86 9.37
C MET A 61 -6.54 7.81 10.39
N GLU A 62 -6.44 8.12 11.69
CA GLU A 62 -6.93 7.28 12.78
C GLU A 62 -8.40 6.89 12.63
N LYS A 63 -9.20 7.74 11.98
CA LYS A 63 -10.63 7.50 11.72
C LYS A 63 -10.88 6.23 10.92
N TYR A 64 -9.90 5.77 10.13
CA TYR A 64 -10.01 4.54 9.34
C TYR A 64 -9.77 3.26 10.16
N PHE A 65 -9.37 3.40 11.42
CA PHE A 65 -8.96 2.30 12.27
C PHE A 65 -9.84 2.23 13.51
N GLU A 66 -10.74 1.25 13.57
CA GLU A 66 -11.65 1.05 14.71
C GLU A 66 -10.92 0.91 16.06
N PHE A 67 -9.66 0.47 16.05
CA PHE A 67 -8.87 0.27 17.26
C PHE A 67 -8.31 1.55 17.90
N THR A 68 -8.41 2.69 17.22
CA THR A 68 -7.98 3.98 17.80
C THR A 68 -9.07 4.60 18.67
N GLY A 69 -10.33 4.15 18.56
CA GLY A 69 -11.46 4.77 19.24
C GLY A 69 -11.62 6.27 18.92
N GLY A 70 -11.07 6.72 17.79
CA GLY A 70 -11.05 8.13 17.38
C GLY A 70 -9.96 9.00 18.04
N LYS A 71 -9.06 8.40 18.83
CA LYS A 71 -7.89 9.11 19.39
C LYS A 71 -6.72 8.17 19.65
N HIS A 72 -5.68 8.24 18.82
CA HIS A 72 -4.42 7.54 19.04
C HIS A 72 -3.76 8.08 20.30
N ASN A 73 -3.30 7.16 21.13
CA ASN A 73 -2.37 7.44 22.19
C ASN A 73 -1.11 6.65 21.87
N PRO A 74 0.00 7.31 21.49
CA PRO A 74 1.26 6.64 21.17
C PRO A 74 1.77 5.76 22.32
N SER A 75 1.44 6.10 23.57
CA SER A 75 1.78 5.29 24.74
C SER A 75 0.90 4.05 24.92
N LYS A 76 -0.16 3.86 24.12
CA LYS A 76 -1.07 2.71 24.18
C LYS A 76 -1.06 1.92 22.86
N LYS A 77 -0.06 1.06 22.72
CA LYS A 77 -0.02 0.02 21.68
C LYS A 77 -1.11 -1.02 21.96
N THR A 78 -2.23 -0.96 21.24
CA THR A 78 -3.30 -1.97 21.39
C THR A 78 -2.95 -3.25 20.62
N PHE A 79 -3.44 -4.39 21.10
CA PHE A 79 -3.27 -5.68 20.39
C PHE A 79 -3.81 -5.60 18.95
N LYS A 80 -4.93 -4.92 18.74
CA LYS A 80 -5.51 -4.71 17.40
C LYS A 80 -4.59 -3.91 16.48
N MET A 81 -3.93 -2.87 16.98
CA MET A 81 -2.93 -2.10 16.21
C MET A 81 -1.72 -2.96 15.84
N ALA A 82 -1.20 -3.75 16.79
CA ALA A 82 -0.09 -4.67 16.54
C ALA A 82 -0.44 -5.72 15.47
N VAL A 83 -1.65 -6.28 15.52
CA VAL A 83 -2.12 -7.24 14.52
C VAL A 83 -2.28 -6.57 13.15
N HIS A 84 -2.92 -5.41 13.07
CA HIS A 84 -3.17 -4.74 11.79
C HIS A 84 -1.86 -4.27 11.13
N SER A 85 -0.98 -3.65 11.91
CA SER A 85 0.33 -3.20 11.41
C SER A 85 1.17 -4.36 10.87
N LEU A 86 1.18 -5.51 11.56
CA LEU A 86 1.84 -6.72 11.07
C LEU A 86 1.23 -7.24 9.76
N VAL A 87 -0.10 -7.18 9.60
CA VAL A 87 -0.77 -7.56 8.35
C VAL A 87 -0.31 -6.66 7.20
N VAL A 88 -0.14 -5.36 7.43
CA VAL A 88 0.38 -4.42 6.43
C VAL A 88 1.81 -4.78 6.04
N MET A 89 2.71 -5.02 7.00
CA MET A 89 4.10 -5.42 6.70
C MET A 89 4.16 -6.74 5.91
N ARG A 90 3.32 -7.73 6.26
CA ARG A 90 3.22 -8.99 5.51
C ARG A 90 2.69 -8.79 4.09
N ARG A 91 1.73 -7.88 3.90
CA ARG A 91 1.21 -7.52 2.58
C ARG A 91 2.29 -6.86 1.72
N MET A 92 3.09 -5.97 2.30
CA MET A 92 4.23 -5.37 1.59
C MET A 92 5.27 -6.43 1.21
N GLY A 93 5.61 -7.35 2.11
CA GLY A 93 6.48 -8.48 1.78
C GLY A 93 5.92 -9.36 0.65
N THR A 94 4.59 -9.52 0.59
CA THR A 94 3.94 -10.21 -0.54
C THR A 94 4.14 -9.43 -1.84
N PHE A 95 3.96 -8.11 -1.85
CA PHE A 95 4.19 -7.30 -3.05
C PHE A 95 5.64 -7.38 -3.52
N VAL A 96 6.61 -7.29 -2.59
CA VAL A 96 8.04 -7.45 -2.89
C VAL A 96 8.32 -8.83 -3.50
N GLY A 97 7.74 -9.90 -2.94
CA GLY A 97 7.91 -11.26 -3.46
C GLY A 97 7.36 -11.50 -4.87
N TYR A 98 6.45 -10.65 -5.35
CA TYR A 98 5.89 -10.72 -6.70
C TYR A 98 6.35 -9.56 -7.60
N ILE A 99 7.38 -8.80 -7.21
CA ILE A 99 7.70 -7.54 -7.89
C ILE A 99 8.14 -7.73 -9.34
N GLU A 100 8.74 -8.87 -9.67
CA GLU A 100 9.12 -9.24 -11.04
C GLU A 100 7.96 -9.89 -11.83
N HIS A 101 6.92 -10.34 -11.15
CA HIS A 101 5.72 -10.95 -11.75
C HIS A 101 4.60 -9.93 -11.93
N ARG A 102 4.80 -8.98 -12.85
CA ARG A 102 3.92 -7.80 -13.04
C ARG A 102 2.41 -8.08 -13.06
N PRO A 103 1.89 -9.08 -13.79
CA PRO A 103 0.44 -9.34 -13.79
C PRO A 103 -0.11 -9.74 -12.42
N LEU A 104 0.65 -10.54 -11.65
CA LEU A 104 0.27 -10.93 -10.31
C LEU A 104 0.35 -9.74 -9.35
N LEU A 105 1.40 -8.92 -9.47
CA LEU A 105 1.54 -7.71 -8.68
C LEU A 105 0.37 -6.75 -8.89
N VAL A 106 -0.02 -6.48 -10.13
CA VAL A 106 -1.17 -5.60 -10.44
C VAL A 106 -2.46 -6.16 -9.86
N SER A 107 -2.74 -7.45 -10.01
CA SER A 107 -3.93 -8.07 -9.41
C SER A 107 -3.96 -7.97 -7.88
N LEU A 108 -2.80 -8.09 -7.23
CA LEU A 108 -2.66 -7.91 -5.80
C LEU A 108 -2.89 -6.45 -5.37
N MET A 109 -2.41 -5.48 -6.16
CA MET A 109 -2.65 -4.04 -5.96
C MET A 109 -4.13 -3.69 -6.11
N GLU A 110 -4.81 -4.18 -7.15
CA GLU A 110 -6.24 -3.98 -7.37
C GLU A 110 -7.08 -4.51 -6.19
N LYS A 111 -6.76 -5.73 -5.72
CA LYS A 111 -7.45 -6.32 -4.57
C LYS A 111 -7.27 -5.47 -3.31
N LEU A 112 -6.07 -4.93 -3.09
CA LEU A 112 -5.80 -4.03 -1.98
C LEU A 112 -6.62 -2.73 -2.12
N ALA A 113 -6.60 -2.11 -3.31
CA ALA A 113 -7.32 -0.88 -3.61
C ALA A 113 -8.83 -1.03 -3.35
N ARG A 114 -9.48 -2.03 -3.96
CA ARG A 114 -10.93 -2.30 -3.77
C ARG A 114 -11.29 -2.47 -2.29
N SER A 115 -10.43 -3.13 -1.51
CA SER A 115 -10.68 -3.36 -0.08
C SER A 115 -10.58 -2.09 0.78
N HIS A 116 -9.78 -1.11 0.38
CA HIS A 116 -9.60 0.16 1.09
C HIS A 116 -10.63 1.20 0.65
N ILE A 117 -10.92 1.27 -0.65
CA ILE A 117 -11.98 2.13 -1.21
C ILE A 117 -13.34 1.79 -0.59
N LYS A 118 -13.65 0.50 -0.41
CA LYS A 118 -14.89 0.06 0.28
C LYS A 118 -15.01 0.61 1.72
N LYS A 119 -13.90 0.97 2.36
CA LYS A 119 -13.85 1.56 3.70
C LYS A 119 -13.77 3.09 3.68
N GLY A 120 -13.93 3.71 2.51
CA GLY A 120 -13.87 5.16 2.33
C GLY A 120 -12.45 5.74 2.36
N VAL A 121 -11.41 4.91 2.23
CA VAL A 121 -10.03 5.39 2.14
C VAL A 121 -9.77 5.86 0.71
N LYS A 122 -9.39 7.14 0.55
CA LYS A 122 -9.22 7.74 -0.76
C LYS A 122 -7.83 7.50 -1.35
N CYS A 123 -7.66 7.67 -2.66
CA CYS A 123 -6.33 7.64 -3.28
C CYS A 123 -5.37 8.66 -2.62
N GLU A 124 -5.86 9.86 -2.31
CA GLU A 124 -5.11 10.90 -1.60
C GLU A 124 -4.64 10.49 -0.19
N ASP A 125 -5.36 9.59 0.48
CA ASP A 125 -4.93 9.05 1.78
C ASP A 125 -3.85 7.99 1.59
N MET A 126 -3.96 7.17 0.54
CA MET A 126 -2.93 6.20 0.18
C MET A 126 -1.64 6.87 -0.26
N GLU A 127 -1.70 7.98 -0.99
CA GLU A 127 -0.51 8.74 -1.38
C GLU A 127 0.30 9.17 -0.15
N LYS A 128 -0.38 9.79 0.82
CA LYS A 128 0.20 10.17 2.12
C LYS A 128 0.78 8.99 2.88
N PHE A 129 0.04 7.87 2.93
CA PHE A 129 0.54 6.61 3.53
C PHE A 129 1.84 6.15 2.89
N THR A 130 1.89 6.11 1.54
CA THR A 130 3.07 5.63 0.80
C THR A 130 4.28 6.56 0.96
N GLY A 131 4.05 7.87 1.10
CA GLY A 131 5.11 8.84 1.38
C GLY A 131 5.76 8.62 2.76
N VAL A 132 4.94 8.40 3.80
CA VAL A 132 5.45 8.06 5.15
C VAL A 132 6.16 6.73 5.12
N PHE A 133 5.60 5.72 4.45
CA PHE A 133 6.20 4.39 4.38
C PHE A 133 7.56 4.41 3.67
N THR A 134 7.67 5.15 2.57
CA THR A 134 8.94 5.34 1.85
C THR A 134 9.98 6.02 2.74
N THR A 135 9.60 7.09 3.43
CA THR A 135 10.48 7.81 4.36
C THR A 135 10.94 6.89 5.51
N PHE A 136 10.01 6.12 6.08
CA PHE A 136 10.29 5.14 7.12
C PHE A 136 11.31 4.10 6.65
N LEU A 137 11.08 3.47 5.49
CA LEU A 137 11.98 2.48 4.90
C LEU A 137 13.38 3.04 4.66
N VAL A 138 13.46 4.19 4.00
CA VAL A 138 14.74 4.84 3.66
C VAL A 138 15.54 5.18 4.92
N GLY A 139 14.86 5.62 5.99
CA GLY A 139 15.49 5.88 7.28
C GLY A 139 16.05 4.63 7.99
N LYS A 140 15.60 3.43 7.62
CA LYS A 140 16.15 2.15 8.12
C LYS A 140 17.26 1.58 7.25
N VAL A 141 17.44 2.09 6.03
CA VAL A 141 18.59 1.75 5.19
C VAL A 141 19.83 2.43 5.76
N GLY A 142 20.70 1.64 6.40
CA GLY A 142 21.93 2.10 7.08
C GLY A 142 23.05 2.64 6.18
N LYS A 143 22.79 2.82 4.87
CA LYS A 143 23.76 3.29 3.88
C LYS A 143 23.27 4.57 3.22
N PRO A 144 23.68 5.76 3.70
CA PRO A 144 23.19 7.05 3.19
C PRO A 144 23.35 7.23 1.67
N TYR A 145 24.43 6.70 1.09
CA TYR A 145 24.68 6.76 -0.36
C TYR A 145 23.69 5.92 -1.19
N ALA A 146 23.07 4.89 -0.61
CA ALA A 146 22.07 4.06 -1.27
C ALA A 146 20.64 4.58 -1.08
N GLN A 147 20.42 5.49 -0.13
CA GLN A 147 19.09 5.97 0.24
C GLN A 147 18.38 6.66 -0.92
N LYS A 148 19.10 7.38 -1.80
CA LYS A 148 18.50 8.04 -2.96
C LYS A 148 17.93 7.01 -3.96
N ASP A 149 18.73 6.05 -4.38
CA ASP A 149 18.31 5.02 -5.35
C ASP A 149 17.18 4.15 -4.78
N VAL A 150 17.25 3.81 -3.48
CA VAL A 150 16.18 3.09 -2.79
C VAL A 150 14.90 3.92 -2.76
N LYS A 151 14.98 5.19 -2.37
CA LYS A 151 13.83 6.10 -2.32
C LYS A 151 13.15 6.19 -3.69
N GLU A 152 13.90 6.48 -4.74
CA GLU A 152 13.35 6.59 -6.10
C GLU A 152 12.68 5.29 -6.57
N ALA A 153 13.26 4.13 -6.25
CA ALA A 153 12.68 2.84 -6.62
C ALA A 153 11.32 2.61 -5.92
N TRP A 154 11.24 2.87 -4.61
CA TRP A 154 9.99 2.77 -3.85
C TRP A 154 8.94 3.81 -4.30
N GLU A 155 9.35 5.03 -4.64
CA GLU A 155 8.45 6.05 -5.19
C GLU A 155 7.86 5.60 -6.54
N ARG A 156 8.67 5.00 -7.43
CA ARG A 156 8.16 4.43 -8.69
C ARG A 156 7.20 3.25 -8.46
N PHE A 157 7.50 2.41 -7.47
CA PHE A 157 6.62 1.31 -7.08
C PHE A 157 5.27 1.82 -6.57
N PHE A 158 5.29 2.77 -5.64
CA PHE A 158 4.07 3.35 -5.10
C PHE A 158 3.32 4.20 -6.11
N SER A 159 4.01 4.90 -7.03
CA SER A 159 3.37 5.57 -8.15
C SER A 159 2.57 4.60 -9.02
N SER A 160 3.12 3.41 -9.29
CA SER A 160 2.40 2.35 -10.02
C SER A 160 1.18 1.87 -9.23
N PHE A 161 1.31 1.68 -7.91
CA PHE A 161 0.19 1.32 -7.03
C PHE A 161 -0.90 2.40 -7.00
N LEU A 162 -0.54 3.67 -6.85
CA LEU A 162 -1.48 4.80 -6.79
C LEU A 162 -2.21 4.99 -8.12
N LYS A 163 -1.54 4.74 -9.26
CA LYS A 163 -2.21 4.70 -10.57
C LYS A 163 -3.27 3.60 -10.64
N VAL A 164 -2.96 2.39 -10.17
CA VAL A 164 -3.96 1.32 -10.07
C VAL A 164 -5.09 1.76 -9.13
N TYR A 165 -4.75 2.33 -7.98
CA TYR A 165 -5.72 2.77 -6.98
C TYR A 165 -6.70 3.82 -7.53
N SER A 166 -6.20 4.84 -8.24
CA SER A 166 -7.02 5.91 -8.81
C SER A 166 -8.00 5.38 -9.86
N ILE A 167 -7.55 4.48 -10.73
CA ILE A 167 -8.42 3.82 -11.72
C ILE A 167 -9.57 3.09 -11.02
N ILE A 168 -9.27 2.30 -9.99
CA ILE A 168 -10.30 1.58 -9.23
C ILE A 168 -11.24 2.52 -8.47
N GLU A 169 -10.71 3.62 -7.93
CA GLU A 169 -11.50 4.64 -7.23
C GLU A 169 -12.48 5.33 -8.18
N GLU A 170 -12.02 5.74 -9.36
CA GLU A 170 -12.85 6.32 -10.42
C GLU A 170 -13.94 5.34 -10.88
N GLU A 171 -13.59 4.07 -11.16
CA GLU A 171 -14.57 3.01 -11.50
C GLU A 171 -15.66 2.90 -10.44
N THR A 172 -15.26 2.88 -9.17
CA THR A 172 -16.19 2.74 -8.04
C THR A 172 -17.06 3.98 -7.90
N GLY A 173 -16.52 5.18 -8.12
CA GLY A 173 -17.25 6.44 -8.09
C GLY A 173 -18.26 6.58 -9.23
N THR A 174 -17.94 6.12 -10.43
CA THR A 174 -18.84 6.17 -11.61
C THR A 174 -20.07 5.26 -11.51
N PHE A 175 -20.07 4.25 -10.64
CA PHE A 175 -21.20 3.33 -10.50
C PHE A 175 -22.33 3.84 -9.59
N TRP A 176 -22.13 4.98 -8.90
CA TRP A 176 -23.11 5.58 -7.99
C TRP A 176 -23.65 6.94 -8.46
N ILE A 177 -23.45 7.28 -9.74
CA ILE A 177 -23.98 8.50 -10.39
C ILE A 177 -25.07 8.13 -11.39
#